data_AF-A0A7S1KPL2-F1
#
_entry.id   AF-A0A7S1KPL2-F1
#
_cell.length_a   1.000
_cell.length_b   1.000
_cell.length_c   1.000
_cell.angle_alpha   90.00
_cell.angle_beta   90.00
_cell.angle_gamma   90.00
#
_symmetry.space_group_name_H-M   'P 1'
#
loop_
_entity.id
_entity.type
_entity.pdbx_description
1 polymer ?
#
loop_
_entity_poly.entity_id
_entity_poly.type
_entity_poly.pdbx_seq_one_letter_code
_entity_poly.pdbx_strand_id
1 'polypeptide(L)'
;SPQQLFVALPTHPPKSTTMHNVPRNLTLDEKKKQAREQTRLKYKALKESLLDEYKNQNFSTSQLNGTATLLHISPDFYTLWNYRKAIVRRELENANNDTTDQRDIILQRELDLTESLLRRDIKSYPTWHHRKWIMDLRNEEHLWRKEIQNIVLVLKYDLRNFHCWNYRRHLLQLLHYDPREELQFLENLFEDNPSNYSAWHNRSLMLHAIKEAGHDITDLIQEEFEWCKQGFYTDPADSAAWIYHRWMLHSAECKMLKLIDQDDELCAELSEMAQEEEDPNERAQQLKWPHLTHVLNAVEFQQKQDFSEENREHILSEFEKLISVDPKRRHLYEDKRSDFIIQHANVDNEQRLILHDADITRFDALQNLGCALTDVDLSNNKIRQLSIFMRDIPTLRTLRLNGNSVRHIEGVAQFSSLKTLELRDNSIEHIGKEKILSKTVEILDLRGNKLREQQVTLDYLRIGFPNLQQVLF
;
A
#
# COMPACT_ATOMS: atom_id res chain seq x y z
N SER A 1 -26.40 26.94 21.09
CA SER A 1 -25.23 27.74 20.65
C SER A 1 -24.30 26.84 19.83
N PRO A 2 -23.45 27.38 18.94
CA PRO A 2 -22.61 26.60 18.03
C PRO A 2 -21.41 25.87 18.69
N GLN A 3 -21.49 25.54 19.99
CA GLN A 3 -20.36 25.04 20.79
C GLN A 3 -20.45 23.56 21.22
N GLN A 4 -21.37 22.75 20.70
CA GLN A 4 -21.59 21.37 21.19
C GLN A 4 -21.25 20.24 20.20
N LEU A 5 -20.46 20.54 19.16
CA LEU A 5 -20.21 19.63 18.04
C LEU A 5 -19.31 18.43 18.37
N PHE A 6 -18.27 18.59 19.20
CA PHE A 6 -17.31 17.51 19.48
C PHE A 6 -16.71 17.50 20.90
N VAL A 7 -17.21 18.36 21.79
CA VAL A 7 -16.77 18.43 23.21
C VAL A 7 -17.08 17.15 24.01
N ALA A 8 -17.92 16.27 23.46
CA ALA A 8 -18.34 15.01 24.08
C ALA A 8 -17.93 13.77 23.25
N LEU A 9 -16.88 13.84 22.43
CA LEU A 9 -16.19 12.61 22.07
C LEU A 9 -15.57 12.06 23.37
N PRO A 10 -15.89 10.82 23.78
CA PRO A 10 -15.32 10.27 25.01
C PRO A 10 -13.79 10.33 24.91
N THR A 11 -13.08 10.63 26.00
CA THR A 11 -11.61 10.79 26.05
C THR A 11 -10.82 9.58 25.54
N HIS A 12 -11.51 8.46 25.31
CA HIS A 12 -11.03 7.28 24.61
C HIS A 12 -12.05 6.86 23.54
N PRO A 13 -11.62 6.28 22.39
CA PRO A 13 -12.50 5.59 21.46
C PRO A 13 -13.49 4.73 22.24
N PRO A 14 -14.82 4.89 22.07
CA PRO A 14 -15.75 3.93 22.63
C PRO A 14 -15.29 2.56 22.14
N LYS A 15 -15.20 1.58 23.04
CA LYS A 15 -14.96 0.19 22.63
C LYS A 15 -15.95 -0.09 21.53
N SER A 16 -15.45 -0.26 20.31
CA SER A 16 -16.32 -0.47 19.18
C SER A 16 -17.25 -1.62 19.53
N THR A 17 -18.55 -1.36 19.46
CA THR A 17 -19.54 -2.45 19.53
C THR A 17 -19.50 -3.30 18.26
N THR A 18 -18.70 -2.91 17.26
CA THR A 18 -18.37 -3.71 16.08
C THR A 18 -17.06 -4.46 16.33
N MET A 19 -17.08 -5.78 16.11
CA MET A 19 -16.03 -6.84 16.08
C MET A 19 -14.63 -6.65 16.73
N HIS A 20 -14.09 -5.44 16.81
CA HIS A 20 -12.76 -5.09 17.32
C HIS A 20 -12.78 -4.76 18.82
N ASN A 21 -11.75 -5.21 19.54
CA ASN A 21 -11.51 -4.89 20.95
C ASN A 21 -12.64 -5.27 21.93
N VAL A 22 -13.51 -6.22 21.56
CA VAL A 22 -14.51 -6.80 22.48
C VAL A 22 -13.78 -7.74 23.44
N PRO A 23 -13.65 -7.40 24.75
CA PRO A 23 -13.04 -8.30 25.71
C PRO A 23 -13.89 -9.57 25.80
N ARG A 24 -13.25 -10.74 25.82
CA ARG A 24 -13.94 -12.02 26.02
C ARG A 24 -14.50 -12.09 27.44
N ASN A 25 -15.69 -11.54 27.65
CA ASN A 25 -16.43 -11.73 28.89
C ASN A 25 -17.17 -13.07 28.80
N LEU A 26 -16.71 -14.06 29.56
CA LEU A 26 -17.22 -15.44 29.56
C LEU A 26 -18.60 -15.59 30.22
N THR A 27 -19.11 -14.57 30.91
CA THR A 27 -20.38 -14.65 31.64
C THR A 27 -21.25 -13.42 31.39
N LEU A 28 -22.32 -13.60 30.61
CA LEU A 28 -23.44 -12.66 30.58
C LEU A 28 -24.55 -13.17 31.51
N ASP A 29 -24.94 -12.30 32.46
CA ASP A 29 -26.15 -12.43 33.28
C ASP A 29 -27.39 -12.76 32.40
N GLU A 30 -28.23 -13.68 32.87
CA GLU A 30 -29.44 -14.14 32.18
C GLU A 30 -30.39 -12.99 31.83
N LYS A 31 -30.50 -11.98 32.71
CA LYS A 31 -31.30 -10.77 32.43
C LYS A 31 -30.78 -10.00 31.22
N LYS A 32 -29.46 -9.90 31.08
CA LYS A 32 -28.82 -9.25 29.91
C LYS A 32 -28.97 -10.08 28.65
N LYS A 33 -28.98 -11.42 28.74
CA LYS A 33 -29.27 -12.31 27.60
C LYS A 33 -30.70 -12.13 27.10
N GLN A 34 -31.69 -12.13 28.00
CA GLN A 34 -33.09 -11.93 27.65
C GLN A 34 -33.34 -10.55 27.03
N ALA A 35 -32.77 -9.49 27.61
CA ALA A 35 -32.87 -8.14 27.05
C ALA A 35 -32.27 -8.06 25.63
N ARG A 36 -31.09 -8.65 25.41
CA ARG A 36 -30.47 -8.73 24.07
C ARG A 36 -31.34 -9.49 23.08
N GLU A 37 -31.97 -10.58 23.49
CA GLU A 37 -32.86 -11.37 22.64
C GLU A 37 -34.10 -10.58 22.23
N GLN A 38 -34.73 -9.86 23.16
CA GLN A 38 -35.87 -8.99 22.85
C GLN A 38 -35.48 -7.87 21.88
N THR A 39 -34.32 -7.23 22.07
CA THR A 39 -33.78 -6.24 21.12
C THR A 39 -33.54 -6.86 19.75
N ARG A 40 -33.01 -8.09 19.69
CA ARG A 40 -32.78 -8.82 18.44
C ARG A 40 -34.07 -9.10 17.67
N LEU A 41 -35.13 -9.52 18.37
CA LEU A 41 -36.43 -9.79 17.76
C LEU A 41 -37.08 -8.51 17.20
N LYS A 42 -37.06 -7.42 17.97
CA LYS A 42 -37.55 -6.10 17.51
C LYS A 42 -36.76 -5.61 16.28
N TYR A 43 -35.44 -5.75 16.31
CA TYR A 43 -34.57 -5.43 15.18
C TYR A 43 -34.94 -6.26 13.94
N LYS A 44 -35.10 -7.58 14.09
CA LYS A 44 -35.44 -8.48 12.98
C LYS A 44 -36.78 -8.12 12.35
N ALA A 45 -37.81 -7.91 13.16
CA ALA A 45 -39.15 -7.55 12.67
C ALA A 45 -39.14 -6.22 11.90
N LEU A 46 -38.51 -5.18 12.47
CA LEU A 46 -38.40 -3.88 11.81
C LEU A 46 -37.56 -3.95 10.53
N LYS A 47 -36.48 -4.73 10.52
CA LYS A 47 -35.66 -4.97 9.34
C LYS A 47 -36.45 -5.63 8.22
N GLU A 48 -37.19 -6.70 8.51
CA GLU A 48 -38.00 -7.42 7.52
C GLU A 48 -39.06 -6.49 6.93
N SER A 49 -39.80 -5.77 7.78
CA SER A 49 -40.80 -4.80 7.36
C SER A 49 -40.22 -3.72 6.42
N LEU A 50 -39.12 -3.07 6.78
CA LEU A 50 -38.52 -2.01 5.94
C LEU A 50 -37.96 -2.56 4.62
N LEU A 51 -37.43 -3.78 4.61
CA LEU A 51 -36.97 -4.40 3.38
C LEU A 51 -38.13 -4.76 2.45
N ASP A 52 -39.27 -5.18 2.98
CA ASP A 52 -40.46 -5.45 2.17
C ASP A 52 -41.07 -4.16 1.61
N GLU A 53 -41.12 -3.08 2.39
CA GLU A 53 -41.50 -1.75 1.89
C GLU A 53 -40.57 -1.28 0.77
N TYR A 54 -39.26 -1.53 0.90
CA TYR A 54 -38.30 -1.19 -0.15
C TYR A 54 -38.51 -2.02 -1.43
N LYS A 55 -38.73 -3.34 -1.30
CA LYS A 55 -39.05 -4.21 -2.46
C LYS A 55 -40.30 -3.75 -3.19
N ASN A 56 -41.31 -3.30 -2.43
CA ASN A 56 -42.57 -2.78 -2.96
C ASN A 56 -42.46 -1.33 -3.45
N GLN A 57 -41.24 -0.75 -3.47
CA GLN A 57 -40.97 0.62 -3.91
C GLN A 57 -41.79 1.68 -3.16
N ASN A 58 -42.13 1.42 -1.89
CA ASN A 58 -42.81 2.40 -1.05
C ASN A 58 -41.79 3.40 -0.49
N PHE A 59 -41.75 4.61 -1.04
CA PHE A 59 -40.83 5.68 -0.65
C PHE A 59 -41.49 6.76 0.23
N SER A 60 -42.39 6.36 1.14
CA SER A 60 -43.04 7.26 2.09
C SER A 60 -42.09 7.81 3.16
N THR A 61 -42.24 9.09 3.51
CA THR A 61 -41.50 9.74 4.61
C THR A 61 -41.77 9.11 5.98
N SER A 62 -42.90 8.42 6.15
CA SER A 62 -43.22 7.66 7.37
C SER A 62 -42.18 6.60 7.73
N GLN A 63 -41.41 6.12 6.75
CA GLN A 63 -40.40 5.08 6.92
C GLN A 63 -39.06 5.62 7.46
N LEU A 64 -38.85 6.94 7.44
CA LEU A 64 -37.59 7.56 7.88
C LEU A 64 -37.28 7.30 9.35
N ASN A 65 -38.28 7.27 10.23
CA ASN A 65 -38.06 6.94 11.65
C ASN A 65 -37.63 5.49 11.84
N GLY A 66 -38.22 4.57 11.08
CA GLY A 66 -37.83 3.15 11.09
C GLY A 66 -36.40 2.95 10.61
N THR A 67 -36.04 3.58 9.49
CA THR A 67 -34.66 3.50 8.96
C THR A 67 -33.65 4.11 9.94
N ALA A 68 -33.92 5.28 10.54
CA ALA A 68 -33.06 5.89 11.54
C ALA A 68 -32.85 4.98 12.77
N THR A 69 -33.93 4.36 13.26
CA THR A 69 -33.88 3.41 14.40
C THR A 69 -32.95 2.23 14.12
N LEU A 70 -33.04 1.63 12.92
CA LEU A 70 -32.18 0.52 12.55
C LEU A 70 -30.73 0.95 12.30
N LEU A 71 -30.49 2.12 11.73
CA LEU A 71 -29.14 2.66 11.54
C LEU A 71 -28.47 2.98 12.89
N HIS A 72 -29.24 3.45 13.87
CA HIS A 72 -28.84 3.54 15.27
C HIS A 72 -28.59 2.20 15.94
N ILE A 73 -28.80 1.06 15.27
CA ILE A 73 -28.35 -0.26 15.76
C ILE A 73 -27.17 -0.74 14.91
N SER A 74 -27.26 -0.61 13.59
CA SER A 74 -26.28 -1.05 12.62
C SER A 74 -26.07 0.02 11.53
N PRO A 75 -25.12 0.95 11.71
CA PRO A 75 -24.88 2.02 10.74
C PRO A 75 -24.27 1.48 9.43
N ASP A 76 -23.70 0.28 9.44
CA ASP A 76 -23.11 -0.35 8.26
C ASP A 76 -24.12 -1.14 7.39
N PHE A 77 -25.42 -0.95 7.62
CA PHE A 77 -26.44 -1.60 6.81
C PHE A 77 -26.66 -0.87 5.47
N TYR A 78 -25.81 -1.16 4.49
CA TYR A 78 -25.80 -0.51 3.16
C TYR A 78 -27.16 -0.45 2.46
N THR A 79 -27.91 -1.57 2.41
CA THR A 79 -29.23 -1.60 1.74
C THR A 79 -30.21 -0.61 2.36
N LEU A 80 -30.15 -0.43 3.68
CA LEU A 80 -31.03 0.50 4.39
C LEU A 80 -30.69 1.96 4.08
N TRP A 81 -29.41 2.29 3.93
CA TRP A 81 -28.99 3.62 3.45
C TRP A 81 -29.49 3.90 2.04
N ASN A 82 -29.44 2.92 1.14
CA ASN A 82 -29.98 3.07 -0.21
C ASN A 82 -31.49 3.34 -0.20
N TYR A 83 -32.23 2.59 0.65
CA TYR A 83 -33.66 2.80 0.81
C TYR A 83 -33.96 4.20 1.39
N ARG A 84 -33.26 4.60 2.46
CA ARG A 84 -33.39 5.94 3.04
C ARG A 84 -33.09 7.03 2.02
N LYS A 85 -32.02 6.90 1.24
CA LYS A 85 -31.64 7.85 0.18
C LYS A 85 -32.73 7.96 -0.89
N ALA A 86 -33.41 6.88 -1.25
CA ALA A 86 -34.54 6.90 -2.18
C ALA A 86 -35.74 7.70 -1.63
N ILE A 87 -36.06 7.52 -0.34
CA ILE A 87 -37.13 8.30 0.33
C ILE A 87 -36.77 9.79 0.35
N VAL A 88 -35.55 10.13 0.78
CA VAL A 88 -35.11 11.54 0.87
C VAL A 88 -35.07 12.21 -0.51
N ARG A 89 -34.63 11.50 -1.56
CA ARG A 89 -34.68 12.03 -2.94
C ARG A 89 -36.09 12.42 -3.36
N ARG A 90 -37.07 11.55 -3.12
CA ARG A 90 -38.48 11.82 -3.42
C ARG A 90 -39.01 13.01 -2.62
N GLU A 91 -38.62 13.13 -1.35
CA GLU A 91 -38.97 14.27 -0.50
C GLU A 91 -38.40 15.58 -1.06
N LEU A 92 -37.13 15.57 -1.51
CA LEU A 92 -36.47 16.72 -2.13
C LEU A 92 -37.09 17.11 -3.49
N GLU A 93 -37.48 16.13 -4.31
CA GLU A 93 -38.17 16.35 -5.58
C GLU A 93 -39.52 17.05 -5.38
N ASN A 94 -40.26 16.67 -4.33
CA ASN A 94 -41.52 17.31 -3.98
C ASN A 94 -41.29 18.74 -3.44
N ALA A 95 -40.29 18.94 -2.58
CA ALA A 95 -40.00 20.23 -1.96
C ALA A 95 -39.50 21.30 -2.94
N ASN A 96 -38.85 20.89 -4.05
CA ASN A 96 -38.43 21.80 -5.11
C ASN A 96 -39.58 22.59 -5.76
N ASN A 97 -40.83 22.15 -5.58
CA ASN A 97 -42.00 22.83 -6.10
C ASN A 97 -42.58 23.90 -5.15
N ASP A 98 -42.15 23.95 -3.87
CA ASP A 98 -42.77 24.76 -2.83
C ASP A 98 -41.88 25.92 -2.32
N THR A 99 -40.68 25.69 -1.74
CA THR A 99 -39.75 26.75 -1.24
C THR A 99 -38.33 26.24 -0.90
N THR A 100 -37.31 27.11 -0.90
CA THR A 100 -35.92 26.82 -0.45
C THR A 100 -35.87 26.30 1.00
N ASP A 101 -36.66 26.87 1.91
CA ASP A 101 -36.63 26.54 3.34
C ASP A 101 -36.97 25.08 3.63
N GLN A 102 -37.88 24.46 2.87
CA GLN A 102 -38.24 23.05 3.05
C GLN A 102 -37.08 22.12 2.71
N ARG A 103 -36.35 22.45 1.65
CA ARG A 103 -35.19 21.67 1.20
C ARG A 103 -34.10 21.68 2.28
N ASP A 104 -33.92 22.81 2.94
CA ASP A 104 -32.98 22.96 4.05
C ASP A 104 -33.39 22.16 5.28
N ILE A 105 -34.68 22.11 5.61
CA ILE A 105 -35.16 21.28 6.73
C ILE A 105 -34.87 19.79 6.47
N ILE A 106 -35.11 19.32 5.24
CA ILE A 106 -34.89 17.92 4.87
C ILE A 106 -33.40 17.55 4.99
N LEU A 107 -32.52 18.34 4.39
CA LEU A 107 -31.09 18.05 4.38
C LEU A 107 -30.47 18.22 5.78
N GLN A 108 -30.96 19.16 6.61
CA GLN A 108 -30.49 19.33 7.99
C GLN A 108 -30.84 18.13 8.85
N ARG A 109 -32.06 17.60 8.73
CA ARG A 109 -32.48 16.37 9.42
C ARG A 109 -31.56 15.19 9.10
N GLU A 110 -31.09 15.08 7.86
CA GLU A 110 -30.14 14.03 7.47
C GLU A 110 -28.72 14.28 8.00
N LEU A 111 -28.28 15.54 8.11
CA LEU A 111 -27.02 15.88 8.76
C LEU A 111 -27.04 15.53 10.24
N ASP A 112 -28.14 15.79 10.94
CA ASP A 112 -28.30 15.48 12.36
C ASP A 112 -28.25 13.95 12.59
N LEU A 113 -28.92 13.17 11.71
CA LEU A 113 -28.83 11.71 11.77
C LEU A 113 -27.39 11.24 11.57
N THR A 114 -26.72 11.67 10.49
CA THR A 114 -25.34 11.21 10.23
C THR A 114 -24.38 11.62 11.34
N GLU A 115 -24.55 12.80 11.94
CA GLU A 115 -23.77 13.23 13.10
C GLU A 115 -23.98 12.28 14.29
N SER A 116 -25.23 11.99 14.63
CA SER A 116 -25.56 11.10 15.76
C SER A 116 -24.99 9.69 15.60
N LEU A 117 -24.89 9.19 14.35
CA LEU A 117 -24.33 7.89 14.03
C LEU A 117 -22.80 7.91 14.07
N LEU A 118 -22.15 8.94 13.53
CA LEU A 118 -20.69 9.10 13.54
C LEU A 118 -20.12 9.31 14.95
N ARG A 119 -20.87 9.96 15.84
CA ARG A 119 -20.49 10.07 17.27
C ARG A 119 -20.35 8.70 17.94
N ARG A 120 -21.08 7.69 17.47
CA ARG A 120 -21.02 6.33 17.99
C ARG A 120 -20.02 5.46 17.24
N ASP A 121 -20.01 5.57 15.92
CA ASP A 121 -19.10 4.83 15.05
C ASP A 121 -18.55 5.74 13.95
N ILE A 122 -17.41 6.35 14.27
CA ILE A 122 -16.71 7.29 13.40
C ILE A 122 -16.04 6.61 12.20
N LYS A 123 -16.07 5.28 12.13
CA LYS A 123 -15.49 4.47 11.05
C LYS A 123 -16.57 3.85 10.16
N SER A 124 -17.84 4.22 10.35
CA SER A 124 -18.93 3.74 9.48
C SER A 124 -18.85 4.36 8.09
N TYR A 125 -18.39 3.56 7.12
CA TYR A 125 -18.26 3.96 5.72
C TYR A 125 -19.59 4.46 5.11
N PRO A 126 -20.73 3.76 5.26
CA PRO A 126 -22.00 4.22 4.67
C PRO A 126 -22.49 5.55 5.24
N THR A 127 -22.20 5.80 6.52
CA THR A 127 -22.60 7.04 7.20
C THR A 127 -21.84 8.23 6.65
N TRP A 128 -20.51 8.13 6.50
CA TRP A 128 -19.70 9.16 5.83
C TRP A 128 -20.12 9.37 4.38
N HIS A 129 -20.41 8.29 3.65
CA HIS A 129 -20.86 8.38 2.27
C HIS A 129 -22.23 9.07 2.13
N HIS A 130 -23.16 8.84 3.07
CA HIS A 130 -24.42 9.57 3.09
C HIS A 130 -24.22 11.04 3.46
N ARG A 131 -23.34 11.35 4.42
CA ARG A 131 -23.00 12.74 4.77
C ARG A 131 -22.36 13.51 3.61
N LYS A 132 -21.45 12.85 2.87
CA LYS A 132 -20.88 13.34 1.61
C LYS A 132 -21.97 13.71 0.61
N TRP A 133 -22.89 12.78 0.35
CA TRP A 133 -24.01 13.00 -0.57
C TRP A 133 -24.91 14.18 -0.15
N ILE A 134 -25.10 14.43 1.15
CA ILE A 134 -25.84 15.61 1.63
C ILE A 134 -25.08 16.90 1.30
N MET A 135 -23.76 16.93 1.48
CA MET A 135 -22.94 18.11 1.18
C MET A 135 -22.85 18.39 -0.32
N ASP A 136 -22.81 17.36 -1.16
CA ASP A 136 -22.93 17.52 -2.62
C ASP A 136 -24.25 18.21 -3.01
N LEU A 137 -25.33 17.97 -2.25
CA LEU A 137 -26.63 18.58 -2.48
C LEU A 137 -26.77 19.97 -1.87
N ARG A 138 -26.04 20.26 -0.80
CA ARG A 138 -25.97 21.57 -0.15
C ARG A 138 -24.87 22.40 -0.81
N ASN A 139 -25.23 23.14 -1.84
CA ASN A 139 -24.30 24.03 -2.57
C ASN A 139 -24.06 25.34 -1.80
N GLU A 140 -23.62 25.25 -0.54
CA GLU A 140 -23.53 26.37 0.40
C GLU A 140 -22.12 26.45 1.02
N GLU A 141 -21.31 27.37 0.52
CA GLU A 141 -19.89 27.49 0.87
C GLU A 141 -19.64 27.63 2.39
N HIS A 142 -20.46 28.44 3.07
CA HIS A 142 -20.33 28.69 4.51
C HIS A 142 -20.55 27.42 5.36
N LEU A 143 -21.40 26.49 4.89
CA LEU A 143 -21.62 25.20 5.55
C LEU A 143 -20.44 24.27 5.35
N TRP A 144 -19.88 24.21 4.14
CA TRP A 144 -18.67 23.41 3.88
C TRP A 144 -17.49 23.88 4.75
N ARG A 145 -17.29 25.20 4.87
CA ARG A 145 -16.24 25.77 5.75
C ARG A 145 -16.45 25.41 7.22
N LYS A 146 -17.69 25.51 7.71
CA LYS A 146 -18.05 25.06 9.07
C LYS A 146 -17.74 23.57 9.26
N GLU A 147 -18.00 22.77 8.24
CA GLU A 147 -17.79 21.33 8.31
C GLU A 147 -16.30 20.93 8.29
N ILE A 148 -15.47 21.68 7.57
CA ILE A 148 -14.01 21.56 7.62
C ILE A 148 -13.49 21.84 9.03
N GLN A 149 -14.04 22.85 9.74
CA GLN A 149 -13.69 23.11 11.13
C GLN A 149 -14.10 21.95 12.05
N ASN A 150 -15.28 21.36 11.82
CA ASN A 150 -15.75 20.19 12.56
C ASN A 150 -14.85 18.97 12.36
N ILE A 151 -14.34 18.77 11.15
CA ILE A 151 -13.39 17.69 10.83
C ILE A 151 -12.10 17.83 11.63
N VAL A 152 -11.59 19.05 11.85
CA VAL A 152 -10.38 19.24 12.68
C VAL A 152 -10.57 18.64 14.07
N LEU A 153 -11.76 18.77 14.66
CA LEU A 153 -12.08 18.17 15.96
C LEU A 153 -12.13 16.64 15.91
N VAL A 154 -12.61 16.07 14.80
CA VAL A 154 -12.59 14.62 14.56
C VAL A 154 -11.15 14.11 14.40
N LEU A 155 -10.32 14.82 13.64
CA LEU A 155 -8.92 14.44 13.43
C LEU A 155 -8.13 14.53 14.73
N LYS A 156 -8.37 15.53 15.58
CA LYS A 156 -7.79 15.57 16.95
C LYS A 156 -8.14 14.34 17.79
N TYR A 157 -9.28 13.71 17.52
CA TYR A 157 -9.70 12.48 18.20
C TYR A 157 -9.11 11.20 17.61
N ASP A 158 -9.12 11.08 16.28
CA ASP A 158 -8.52 9.97 15.55
C ASP A 158 -7.80 10.51 14.31
N LEU A 159 -6.54 10.89 14.50
CA LEU A 159 -5.67 11.48 13.47
C LEU A 159 -5.47 10.57 12.26
N ARG A 160 -5.73 9.26 12.43
CA ARG A 160 -5.56 8.22 11.40
C ARG A 160 -6.88 7.80 10.76
N ASN A 161 -7.98 8.51 11.04
CA ASN A 161 -9.28 8.21 10.43
C ASN A 161 -9.31 8.59 8.95
N PHE A 162 -9.04 7.60 8.09
CA PHE A 162 -9.01 7.80 6.64
C PHE A 162 -10.36 8.22 6.05
N HIS A 163 -11.50 7.87 6.66
CA HIS A 163 -12.82 8.33 6.21
C HIS A 163 -12.96 9.84 6.39
N CYS A 164 -12.49 10.34 7.54
CA CYS A 164 -12.50 11.76 7.85
C CYS A 164 -11.57 12.54 6.92
N TRP A 165 -10.36 12.03 6.66
CA TRP A 165 -9.45 12.60 5.67
C TRP A 165 -10.03 12.64 4.26
N ASN A 166 -10.67 11.54 3.82
CA ASN A 166 -11.38 11.51 2.54
C ASN A 166 -12.49 12.56 2.46
N TYR A 167 -13.27 12.70 3.53
CA TYR A 167 -14.35 13.67 3.60
C TYR A 167 -13.83 15.12 3.61
N ARG A 168 -12.73 15.40 4.32
CA ARG A 168 -12.03 16.69 4.28
C ARG A 168 -11.63 17.07 2.85
N ARG A 169 -10.89 16.19 2.17
CA ARG A 169 -10.45 16.42 0.78
C ARG A 169 -11.62 16.70 -0.15
N HIS A 170 -12.72 15.97 0.01
CA HIS A 170 -13.92 16.22 -0.77
C HIS A 170 -14.52 17.62 -0.54
N LEU A 171 -14.61 18.09 0.70
CA LEU A 171 -15.11 19.44 1.00
C LEU A 171 -14.17 20.53 0.47
N LEU A 172 -12.85 20.32 0.55
CA LEU A 172 -11.86 21.23 -0.04
C LEU A 172 -11.99 21.30 -1.57
N GLN A 173 -12.29 20.17 -2.22
CA GLN A 173 -12.57 20.15 -3.66
C GLN A 173 -13.84 20.96 -4.01
N LEU A 174 -14.91 20.84 -3.21
CA LEU A 174 -16.13 21.65 -3.40
C LEU A 174 -15.86 23.16 -3.24
N LEU A 175 -14.93 23.53 -2.36
CA LEU A 175 -14.49 24.91 -2.16
C LEU A 175 -13.51 25.43 -3.22
N HIS A 176 -13.10 24.60 -4.18
CA HIS A 176 -12.02 24.92 -5.13
C HIS A 176 -10.75 25.42 -4.41
N TYR A 177 -10.42 24.75 -3.31
CA TYR A 177 -9.34 25.15 -2.42
C TYR A 177 -7.95 25.09 -3.08
N ASP A 178 -7.09 26.06 -2.78
CA ASP A 178 -5.67 25.99 -3.19
C ASP A 178 -4.95 24.92 -2.34
N PRO A 179 -4.37 23.88 -2.95
CA PRO A 179 -3.62 22.86 -2.23
C PRO A 179 -2.50 23.42 -1.32
N ARG A 180 -1.95 24.60 -1.63
CA ARG A 180 -0.92 25.26 -0.81
C ARG A 180 -1.44 25.66 0.57
N GLU A 181 -2.68 26.10 0.66
CA GLU A 181 -3.26 26.42 1.96
C GLU A 181 -3.49 25.14 2.81
N GLU A 182 -3.73 23.99 2.17
CA GLU A 182 -3.86 22.71 2.89
C GLU A 182 -2.50 22.21 3.36
N LEU A 183 -1.41 22.46 2.61
CA LEU A 183 -0.04 22.20 3.08
C LEU A 183 0.23 22.97 4.38
N GLN A 184 -0.16 24.25 4.47
CA GLN A 184 -0.03 25.04 5.70
C GLN A 184 -0.85 24.47 6.87
N PHE A 185 -2.05 23.96 6.60
CA PHE A 185 -2.84 23.26 7.62
C PHE A 185 -2.13 21.98 8.11
N LEU A 186 -1.53 21.22 7.20
CA LEU A 186 -0.81 20.00 7.53
C LEU A 186 0.46 20.28 8.34
N GLU A 187 1.18 21.37 8.07
CA GLU A 187 2.35 21.82 8.86
C GLU A 187 2.00 21.99 10.34
N ASN A 188 0.93 22.75 10.63
CA ASN A 188 0.46 22.93 12.00
C ASN A 188 0.08 21.60 12.68
N LEU A 189 -0.33 20.58 11.89
CA LEU A 189 -0.67 19.26 12.42
C LEU A 189 0.58 18.42 12.75
N PHE A 190 1.70 18.65 12.06
CA PHE A 190 2.98 17.98 12.35
C PHE A 190 3.64 18.51 13.60
N GLU A 191 3.54 19.82 13.85
CA GLU A 191 4.03 20.42 15.10
C GLU A 191 3.39 19.73 16.34
N ASP A 192 2.11 19.33 16.22
CA ASP A 192 1.41 18.59 17.28
C ASP A 192 1.76 17.08 17.31
N ASN A 193 1.99 16.45 16.14
CA ASN A 193 2.28 15.01 16.04
C ASN A 193 3.04 14.66 14.73
N PRO A 194 4.38 14.58 14.76
CA PRO A 194 5.19 14.33 13.57
C PRO A 194 4.98 12.92 12.99
N SER A 195 4.61 11.93 13.81
CA SER A 195 4.42 10.52 13.41
C SER A 195 3.06 10.23 12.74
N ASN A 196 2.39 11.27 12.24
CA ASN A 196 1.08 11.15 11.59
C ASN A 196 1.20 10.78 10.11
N TYR A 197 1.22 9.47 9.82
CA TYR A 197 1.21 8.95 8.44
C TYR A 197 0.12 9.54 7.55
N SER A 198 -1.07 9.82 8.10
CA SER A 198 -2.15 10.39 7.29
C SER A 198 -1.85 11.82 6.86
N ALA A 199 -1.16 12.61 7.69
CA ALA A 199 -0.73 13.95 7.31
C ALA A 199 0.32 13.88 6.20
N TRP A 200 1.35 13.01 6.33
CA TRP A 200 2.37 12.79 5.30
C TRP A 200 1.74 12.38 3.96
N HIS A 201 0.80 11.43 4.00
CA HIS A 201 0.08 11.03 2.80
C HIS A 201 -0.76 12.16 2.19
N ASN A 202 -1.37 13.04 2.99
CA ASN A 202 -2.08 14.19 2.44
C ASN A 202 -1.13 15.19 1.78
N ARG A 203 0.07 15.43 2.34
CA ARG A 203 1.09 16.27 1.67
C ARG A 203 1.40 15.75 0.28
N SER A 204 1.61 14.44 0.11
CA SER A 204 1.93 13.87 -1.21
C SER A 204 0.81 14.06 -2.22
N LEU A 205 -0.45 14.01 -1.78
CA LEU A 205 -1.60 14.33 -2.62
C LEU A 205 -1.66 15.82 -2.99
N MET A 206 -1.33 16.73 -2.07
CA MET A 206 -1.34 18.17 -2.35
C MET A 206 -0.26 18.53 -3.37
N LEU A 207 0.96 18.03 -3.20
CA LEU A 207 2.06 18.23 -4.16
C LEU A 207 1.70 17.68 -5.54
N HIS A 208 1.07 16.49 -5.59
CA HIS A 208 0.59 15.93 -6.85
C HIS A 208 -0.45 16.83 -7.52
N ALA A 209 -1.42 17.35 -6.77
CA ALA A 209 -2.44 18.25 -7.30
C ALA A 209 -1.85 19.57 -7.84
N ILE A 210 -0.86 20.15 -7.15
CA ILE A 210 -0.14 21.36 -7.61
C ILE A 210 0.57 21.08 -8.94
N LYS A 211 1.25 19.93 -9.03
CA LYS A 211 1.96 19.51 -10.24
C LYS A 211 1.01 19.21 -11.40
N GLU A 212 -0.12 18.55 -11.16
CA GLU A 212 -1.15 18.29 -12.18
C GLU A 212 -1.77 19.59 -12.72
N ALA A 213 -1.87 20.63 -11.89
CA ALA A 213 -2.27 21.97 -12.32
C ALA A 213 -1.20 22.71 -13.14
N GLY A 214 -0.04 22.09 -13.41
CA GLY A 214 1.03 22.63 -14.24
C GLY A 214 1.99 23.58 -13.51
N HIS A 215 1.94 23.62 -12.18
CA HIS A 215 2.90 24.39 -11.39
C HIS A 215 4.17 23.59 -11.10
N ASP A 216 5.31 24.28 -11.12
CA ASP A 216 6.57 23.73 -10.62
C ASP A 216 6.49 23.52 -9.10
N ILE A 217 6.99 22.38 -8.63
CA ILE A 217 7.03 21.99 -7.23
C ILE A 217 8.46 21.81 -6.72
N THR A 218 9.48 22.20 -7.49
CA THR A 218 10.88 22.00 -7.14
C THR A 218 11.22 22.61 -5.77
N ASP A 219 10.88 23.88 -5.55
CA ASP A 219 11.14 24.55 -4.27
C ASP A 219 10.38 23.86 -3.11
N LEU A 220 9.15 23.41 -3.37
CA LEU A 220 8.37 22.65 -2.38
C LEU A 220 9.05 21.32 -2.04
N ILE A 221 9.59 20.59 -3.02
CA ILE A 221 10.31 19.32 -2.78
C ILE A 221 11.57 19.55 -1.94
N GLN A 222 12.27 20.66 -2.12
CA GLN A 222 13.38 21.04 -1.24
C GLN A 222 12.90 21.27 0.20
N GLU A 223 11.79 22.00 0.39
CA GLU A 223 11.19 22.22 1.71
C GLU A 223 10.71 20.90 2.36
N GLU A 224 10.10 20.00 1.57
CA GLU A 224 9.68 18.67 2.03
C GLU A 224 10.85 17.82 2.51
N PHE A 225 12.01 17.90 1.87
CA PHE A 225 13.21 17.19 2.30
C PHE A 225 13.68 17.66 3.68
N GLU A 226 13.64 18.97 3.95
CA GLU A 226 13.94 19.51 5.28
C GLU A 226 12.90 19.10 6.33
N TRP A 227 11.62 19.03 5.96
CA TRP A 227 10.58 18.49 6.85
C TRP A 227 10.82 17.01 7.19
N CYS A 228 11.24 16.19 6.21
CA CYS A 228 11.61 14.80 6.45
C CYS A 228 12.78 14.71 7.44
N LYS A 229 13.84 15.50 7.22
CA LYS A 229 15.00 15.58 8.11
C LYS A 229 14.60 15.91 9.55
N GLN A 230 13.78 16.93 9.75
CA GLN A 230 13.26 17.28 11.08
C GLN A 230 12.50 16.11 11.72
N GLY A 231 11.70 15.38 10.94
CA GLY A 231 11.03 14.15 11.37
C GLY A 231 12.01 13.09 11.86
N PHE A 232 13.09 12.84 11.10
CA PHE A 232 14.10 11.84 11.46
C PHE A 232 14.86 12.20 12.73
N TYR A 233 15.19 13.48 12.95
CA TYR A 233 15.86 13.92 14.17
C TYR A 233 14.94 13.91 15.39
N THR A 234 13.62 14.04 15.19
CA THR A 234 12.64 14.04 16.28
C THR A 234 12.27 12.64 16.73
N ASP A 235 12.02 11.73 15.77
CA ASP A 235 11.68 10.34 16.03
C ASP A 235 12.27 9.46 14.90
N PRO A 236 13.55 9.06 15.00
CA PRO A 236 14.23 8.30 13.95
C PRO A 236 13.61 6.93 13.68
N ALA A 237 12.85 6.39 14.65
CA ALA A 237 12.16 5.11 14.49
C ALA A 237 10.81 5.24 13.75
N ASP A 238 10.26 6.46 13.61
CA ASP A 238 8.98 6.67 12.95
C ASP A 238 9.02 6.38 11.45
N SER A 239 8.32 5.31 11.08
CA SER A 239 8.20 4.88 9.68
C SER A 239 7.55 5.90 8.74
N ALA A 240 6.73 6.82 9.25
CA ALA A 240 5.89 7.64 8.37
C ALA A 240 6.71 8.65 7.56
N ALA A 241 7.62 9.37 8.23
CA ALA A 241 8.56 10.27 7.57
C ALA A 241 9.44 9.51 6.55
N TRP A 242 9.98 8.34 6.92
CA TRP A 242 10.85 7.54 6.03
C TRP A 242 10.13 7.04 4.78
N ILE A 243 8.88 6.60 4.91
CA ILE A 243 8.08 6.14 3.77
C ILE A 243 7.76 7.32 2.83
N TYR A 244 7.39 8.47 3.39
CA TYR A 244 7.12 9.68 2.63
C TYR A 244 8.37 10.18 1.90
N HIS A 245 9.49 10.26 2.61
CA HIS A 245 10.78 10.63 2.09
C HIS A 245 11.20 9.75 0.91
N ARG A 246 11.10 8.42 1.05
CA ARG A 246 11.38 7.50 -0.06
C ARG A 246 10.48 7.74 -1.27
N TRP A 247 9.19 8.01 -1.07
CA TRP A 247 8.29 8.38 -2.18
C TRP A 247 8.78 9.66 -2.87
N MET A 248 9.14 10.68 -2.09
CA MET A 248 9.60 11.98 -2.60
C MET A 248 10.92 11.85 -3.39
N LEU A 249 11.86 11.00 -2.94
CA LEU A 249 13.13 10.78 -3.63
C LEU A 249 12.96 10.26 -5.07
N HIS A 250 11.84 9.59 -5.37
CA HIS A 250 11.54 9.09 -6.72
C HIS A 250 11.03 10.17 -7.68
N SER A 251 10.79 11.40 -7.20
CA SER A 251 10.34 12.52 -8.04
C SER A 251 11.43 12.97 -9.03
N ALA A 252 11.02 13.61 -10.12
CA ALA A 252 11.97 14.16 -11.10
C ALA A 252 12.69 15.40 -10.52
N GLU A 253 11.98 16.14 -9.68
CA GLU A 253 12.42 17.33 -8.97
C GLU A 253 13.56 17.00 -7.99
N CYS A 254 13.43 15.91 -7.22
CA CYS A 254 14.51 15.40 -6.36
C CYS A 254 15.81 15.16 -7.15
N LYS A 255 15.71 14.53 -8.32
CA LYS A 255 16.86 14.26 -9.20
C LYS A 255 17.49 15.55 -9.72
N MET A 256 16.68 16.54 -10.06
CA MET A 256 17.16 17.85 -10.52
C MET A 256 17.92 18.60 -9.41
N LEU A 257 17.44 18.49 -8.17
CA LEU A 257 18.03 19.09 -6.98
C LEU A 257 19.24 18.31 -6.43
N LYS A 258 19.51 17.11 -6.94
CA LYS A 258 20.56 16.19 -6.44
C LYS A 258 20.41 15.89 -4.94
N LEU A 259 19.18 15.74 -4.46
CA LEU A 259 18.92 15.46 -3.04
C LEU A 259 19.40 14.07 -2.61
N ILE A 260 19.57 13.14 -3.54
CA ILE A 260 20.08 11.79 -3.26
C ILE A 260 21.50 11.87 -2.67
N ASP A 261 22.34 12.76 -3.20
CA ASP A 261 23.71 12.95 -2.69
C ASP A 261 23.69 13.47 -1.23
N GLN A 262 22.76 14.39 -0.93
CA GLN A 262 22.55 14.92 0.43
C GLN A 262 21.96 13.86 1.37
N ASP A 263 21.10 12.99 0.85
CA ASP A 263 20.48 11.91 1.61
C ASP A 263 21.47 10.82 2.02
N ASP A 264 22.49 10.55 1.20
CA ASP A 264 23.56 9.61 1.55
C ASP A 264 24.37 10.13 2.77
N GLU A 265 24.70 11.43 2.81
CA GLU A 265 25.35 12.07 3.96
C GLU A 265 24.45 12.02 5.22
N LEU A 266 23.16 12.34 5.06
CA LEU A 266 22.17 12.29 6.13
C LEU A 266 22.01 10.87 6.69
N CYS A 267 21.95 9.85 5.84
CA CYS A 267 21.84 8.46 6.26
C CYS A 267 23.06 8.01 7.06
N ALA A 268 24.27 8.46 6.69
CA ALA A 268 25.48 8.18 7.44
C ALA A 268 25.43 8.84 8.84
N GLU A 269 25.08 10.13 8.90
CA GLU A 269 24.94 10.88 10.17
C GLU A 269 23.93 10.22 11.11
N LEU A 270 22.72 9.92 10.61
CA LEU A 270 21.67 9.27 11.41
C LEU A 270 22.06 7.87 11.87
N SER A 271 22.84 7.15 11.06
CA SER A 271 23.37 5.84 11.44
C SER A 271 24.38 5.95 12.58
N GLU A 272 25.27 6.95 12.55
CA GLU A 272 26.22 7.22 13.64
C GLU A 272 25.50 7.58 14.93
N MET A 273 24.52 8.50 14.86
CA MET A 273 23.69 8.87 16.01
C MET A 273 22.98 7.65 16.61
N ALA A 274 22.40 6.79 15.77
CA ALA A 274 21.71 5.60 16.24
C ALA A 274 22.65 4.59 16.94
N GLN A 275 23.96 4.59 16.64
CA GLN A 275 24.92 3.72 17.36
C GLN A 275 25.09 4.11 18.83
N GLU A 276 24.83 5.38 19.18
CA GLU A 276 24.90 5.88 20.56
C GLU A 276 23.71 5.43 21.42
N GLU A 277 22.65 4.90 20.82
CA GLU A 277 21.47 4.40 21.53
C GLU A 277 21.82 3.16 22.39
N GLU A 278 21.51 3.25 23.68
CA GLU A 278 21.83 2.22 24.67
C GLU A 278 20.91 1.01 24.57
N ASP A 279 19.61 1.22 24.29
CA ASP A 279 18.67 0.12 24.13
C ASP A 279 18.88 -0.60 22.79
N PRO A 280 19.24 -1.90 22.79
CA PRO A 280 19.54 -2.60 21.55
C PRO A 280 18.36 -2.71 20.57
N ASN A 281 17.12 -2.70 21.07
CA ASN A 281 15.94 -2.78 20.21
C ASN A 281 15.60 -1.42 19.61
N GLU A 282 15.73 -0.34 20.38
CA GLU A 282 15.54 1.03 19.87
C GLU A 282 16.63 1.35 18.86
N ARG A 283 17.90 1.07 19.18
CA ARG A 283 19.02 1.16 18.23
C ARG A 283 18.74 0.43 16.92
N ALA A 284 18.29 -0.82 16.99
CA ALA A 284 17.97 -1.59 15.77
C ALA A 284 16.83 -0.96 14.95
N GLN A 285 15.82 -0.37 15.62
CA GLN A 285 14.73 0.34 14.93
C GLN A 285 15.21 1.63 14.26
N GLN A 286 16.10 2.38 14.91
CA GLN A 286 16.67 3.62 14.39
C GLN A 286 17.63 3.33 13.22
N LEU A 287 18.54 2.35 13.34
CA LEU A 287 19.49 1.97 12.29
C LEU A 287 18.82 1.39 11.04
N LYS A 288 17.67 0.73 11.19
CA LYS A 288 16.99 0.08 10.08
C LYS A 288 16.69 1.05 8.94
N TRP A 289 16.18 2.24 9.24
CA TRP A 289 15.64 3.13 8.21
C TRP A 289 16.72 3.83 7.38
N PRO A 290 17.79 4.42 7.96
CA PRO A 290 18.92 4.93 7.19
C PRO A 290 19.56 3.86 6.29
N HIS A 291 19.85 2.67 6.85
CA HIS A 291 20.40 1.56 6.06
C HIS A 291 19.47 1.17 4.91
N LEU A 292 18.16 1.06 5.17
CA LEU A 292 17.17 0.73 4.15
C LEU A 292 17.10 1.79 3.05
N THR A 293 17.10 3.07 3.42
CA THR A 293 17.04 4.19 2.46
C THR A 293 18.29 4.17 1.57
N HIS A 294 19.48 4.11 2.17
CA HIS A 294 20.75 4.12 1.46
C HIS A 294 20.87 2.95 0.46
N VAL A 295 20.61 1.70 0.89
CA VAL A 295 20.72 0.55 -0.02
C VAL A 295 19.67 0.57 -1.13
N LEU A 296 18.48 1.13 -0.88
CA LEU A 296 17.46 1.26 -1.91
C LEU A 296 17.78 2.38 -2.90
N ASN A 297 18.35 3.50 -2.44
CA ASN A 297 18.84 4.55 -3.34
C ASN A 297 19.89 4.00 -4.31
N ALA A 298 20.82 3.18 -3.81
CA ALA A 298 21.82 2.51 -4.62
C ALA A 298 21.22 1.53 -5.65
N VAL A 299 20.12 0.85 -5.32
CA VAL A 299 19.39 -0.04 -6.25
C VAL A 299 18.54 0.73 -7.27
N GLU A 300 17.96 1.86 -6.88
CA GLU A 300 16.90 2.54 -7.64
C GLU A 300 17.42 3.68 -8.51
N PHE A 301 18.50 4.36 -8.11
CA PHE A 301 18.95 5.60 -8.76
C PHE A 301 20.36 5.55 -9.33
N GLN A 302 21.26 4.75 -8.75
CA GLN A 302 22.65 4.67 -9.21
C GLN A 302 22.75 3.62 -10.33
N GLN A 303 22.70 4.05 -11.59
CA GLN A 303 22.93 3.18 -12.74
C GLN A 303 24.42 3.10 -13.07
N LYS A 304 24.89 1.89 -13.43
CA LYS A 304 26.23 1.40 -13.87
C LYS A 304 27.45 2.31 -14.08
N GLN A 305 27.35 3.63 -14.29
CA GLN A 305 28.48 4.44 -14.73
C GLN A 305 29.45 4.93 -13.63
N ASP A 306 29.10 4.90 -12.34
CA ASP A 306 29.91 5.59 -11.31
C ASP A 306 30.24 4.79 -10.02
N PHE A 307 30.04 3.47 -9.97
CA PHE A 307 30.43 2.71 -8.77
C PHE A 307 31.91 2.32 -8.79
N SER A 308 32.69 2.86 -7.86
CA SER A 308 33.98 2.28 -7.48
C SER A 308 33.74 0.91 -6.81
N GLU A 309 34.74 0.03 -6.87
CA GLU A 309 34.68 -1.26 -6.16
C GLU A 309 34.49 -1.06 -4.65
N GLU A 310 35.12 -0.03 -4.07
CA GLU A 310 34.97 0.33 -2.66
C GLU A 310 33.52 0.69 -2.30
N ASN A 311 32.87 1.52 -3.12
CA ASN A 311 31.47 1.88 -2.90
C ASN A 311 30.57 0.63 -3.03
N ARG A 312 30.87 -0.27 -3.97
CA ARG A 312 30.10 -1.51 -4.17
C ARG A 312 30.19 -2.40 -2.93
N GLU A 313 31.38 -2.58 -2.39
CA GLU A 313 31.60 -3.35 -1.16
C GLU A 313 30.92 -2.69 0.05
N HIS A 314 30.94 -1.36 0.13
CA HIS A 314 30.23 -0.61 1.15
C HIS A 314 28.72 -0.92 1.13
N ILE A 315 28.04 -0.75 -0.01
CA ILE A 315 26.60 -1.03 -0.14
C ILE A 315 26.28 -2.49 0.22
N LEU A 316 27.12 -3.44 -0.20
CA LEU A 316 26.93 -4.85 0.16
C LEU A 316 27.06 -5.08 1.67
N SER A 317 27.98 -4.38 2.35
CA SER A 317 28.08 -4.39 3.81
C SER A 317 26.84 -3.82 4.49
N GLU A 318 26.27 -2.74 3.94
CA GLU A 318 25.05 -2.11 4.45
C GLU A 318 23.84 -3.05 4.34
N PHE A 319 23.73 -3.86 3.28
CA PHE A 319 22.72 -4.93 3.21
C PHE A 319 22.86 -5.94 4.34
N GLU A 320 24.07 -6.36 4.69
CA GLU A 320 24.31 -7.31 5.78
C GLU A 320 23.95 -6.70 7.15
N LYS A 321 24.30 -5.42 7.37
CA LYS A 321 23.87 -4.67 8.56
C LYS A 321 22.34 -4.61 8.64
N LEU A 322 21.67 -4.25 7.54
CA LEU A 322 20.21 -4.19 7.46
C LEU A 322 19.54 -5.54 7.78
N ILE A 323 20.07 -6.64 7.26
CA ILE A 323 19.60 -8.00 7.55
C ILE A 323 19.76 -8.32 9.04
N SER A 324 20.84 -7.87 9.66
CA SER A 324 21.10 -8.11 11.09
C SER A 324 20.12 -7.35 12.00
N VAL A 325 19.77 -6.10 11.66
CA VAL A 325 18.88 -5.25 12.47
C VAL A 325 17.38 -5.53 12.21
N ASP A 326 17.01 -6.01 11.01
CA ASP A 326 15.62 -6.37 10.67
C ASP A 326 15.49 -7.79 10.06
N PRO A 327 15.75 -8.83 10.86
CA PRO A 327 15.78 -10.22 10.38
C PRO A 327 14.42 -10.71 9.85
N LYS A 328 13.31 -10.06 10.24
CA LYS A 328 11.96 -10.43 9.78
C LYS A 328 11.76 -10.16 8.29
N ARG A 329 12.54 -9.25 7.70
CA ARG A 329 12.51 -8.91 6.26
C ARG A 329 13.75 -9.38 5.52
N ARG A 330 14.59 -10.23 6.12
CA ARG A 330 15.83 -10.77 5.53
C ARG A 330 15.70 -11.13 4.05
N HIS A 331 14.68 -11.92 3.69
CA HIS A 331 14.50 -12.37 2.30
C HIS A 331 14.23 -11.23 1.32
N LEU A 332 13.52 -10.17 1.75
CA LEU A 332 13.33 -8.98 0.94
C LEU A 332 14.67 -8.28 0.67
N TYR A 333 15.56 -8.22 1.66
CA TYR A 333 16.86 -7.57 1.54
C TYR A 333 17.84 -8.41 0.71
N GLU A 334 17.86 -9.74 0.88
CA GLU A 334 18.64 -10.65 0.03
C GLU A 334 18.21 -10.53 -1.44
N ASP A 335 16.91 -10.38 -1.67
CA ASP A 335 16.33 -10.13 -2.98
C ASP A 335 16.81 -8.79 -3.58
N LYS A 336 16.77 -7.70 -2.80
CA LYS A 336 17.26 -6.39 -3.25
C LYS A 336 18.78 -6.35 -3.43
N ARG A 337 19.53 -7.07 -2.60
CA ARG A 337 20.98 -7.26 -2.77
C ARG A 337 21.28 -7.98 -4.07
N SER A 338 20.48 -9.00 -4.43
CA SER A 338 20.60 -9.69 -5.72
C SER A 338 20.35 -8.75 -6.90
N ASP A 339 19.30 -7.92 -6.81
CA ASP A 339 19.01 -6.90 -7.82
C ASP A 339 20.20 -5.92 -7.96
N PHE A 340 20.78 -5.45 -6.85
CA PHE A 340 21.96 -4.58 -6.84
C PHE A 340 23.17 -5.22 -7.54
N ILE A 341 23.53 -6.45 -7.15
CA ILE A 341 24.68 -7.19 -7.70
C ILE A 341 24.53 -7.34 -9.21
N ILE A 342 23.35 -7.76 -9.69
CA ILE A 342 23.10 -7.96 -11.11
C ILE A 342 23.20 -6.65 -11.89
N GLN A 343 22.61 -5.57 -11.36
CA GLN A 343 22.65 -4.26 -12.04
C GLN A 343 24.07 -3.71 -12.16
N HIS A 344 24.95 -4.02 -11.22
CA HIS A 344 26.32 -3.51 -11.19
C HIS A 344 27.37 -4.52 -11.68
N ALA A 345 26.93 -5.71 -12.09
CA ALA A 345 27.83 -6.71 -12.62
C ALA A 345 28.36 -6.33 -14.01
N ASN A 346 29.64 -6.63 -14.24
CA ASN A 346 30.25 -6.48 -15.54
C ASN A 346 29.66 -7.50 -16.53
N VAL A 347 29.27 -7.01 -17.71
CA VAL A 347 28.84 -7.85 -18.84
C VAL A 347 30.00 -7.83 -19.82
N ASP A 348 30.52 -8.99 -20.18
CA ASP A 348 31.70 -9.07 -21.03
C ASP A 348 31.40 -8.62 -22.48
N ASN A 349 32.44 -8.50 -23.30
CA ASN A 349 32.31 -8.10 -24.70
C ASN A 349 31.50 -9.09 -25.55
N GLU A 350 31.31 -10.32 -25.06
CA GLU A 350 30.52 -11.37 -25.67
C GLU A 350 29.09 -11.42 -25.10
N GLN A 351 28.65 -10.34 -24.43
CA GLN A 351 27.31 -10.20 -23.87
C GLN A 351 26.98 -11.27 -22.82
N ARG A 352 28.01 -11.77 -22.11
CA ARG A 352 27.86 -12.73 -21.04
C ARG A 352 27.85 -12.07 -19.67
N LEU A 353 26.93 -12.52 -18.83
CA LEU A 353 26.90 -12.20 -17.41
C LEU A 353 27.19 -13.47 -16.61
N ILE A 354 28.26 -13.44 -15.82
CA ILE A 354 28.72 -14.58 -15.02
C ILE A 354 28.75 -14.15 -13.56
N LEU A 355 27.89 -14.76 -12.74
CA LEU A 355 27.78 -14.51 -11.30
C LEU A 355 27.69 -15.84 -10.54
N HIS A 356 28.84 -16.44 -10.28
CA HIS A 356 28.96 -17.63 -9.45
C HIS A 356 29.14 -17.27 -7.98
N ASP A 357 28.52 -18.04 -7.09
CA ASP A 357 28.74 -17.93 -5.63
C ASP A 357 28.50 -16.51 -5.09
N ALA A 358 27.60 -15.76 -5.73
CA ALA A 358 27.27 -14.37 -5.43
C ALA A 358 26.04 -14.24 -4.49
N ASP A 359 25.58 -15.36 -3.93
CA ASP A 359 24.45 -15.45 -3.02
C ASP A 359 23.14 -14.87 -3.59
N ILE A 360 22.95 -15.02 -4.91
CA ILE A 360 21.77 -14.53 -5.64
C ILE A 360 20.53 -15.34 -5.25
N THR A 361 19.45 -14.68 -4.84
CA THR A 361 18.17 -15.32 -4.47
C THR A 361 17.09 -15.15 -5.54
N ARG A 362 17.19 -14.08 -6.33
CA ARG A 362 16.32 -13.73 -7.47
C ARG A 362 17.15 -13.05 -8.56
N PHE A 363 16.62 -12.99 -9.78
CA PHE A 363 17.34 -12.39 -10.90
C PHE A 363 16.45 -11.49 -11.77
N ASP A 364 15.41 -10.88 -11.18
CA ASP A 364 14.47 -9.98 -11.86
C ASP A 364 15.18 -8.78 -12.51
N ALA A 365 16.25 -8.29 -11.90
CA ALA A 365 17.06 -7.19 -12.41
C ALA A 365 17.71 -7.45 -13.79
N LEU A 366 17.77 -8.69 -14.29
CA LEU A 366 18.25 -8.97 -15.65
C LEU A 366 17.44 -8.21 -16.71
N GLN A 367 16.14 -7.96 -16.47
CA GLN A 367 15.29 -7.21 -17.39
C GLN A 367 15.78 -5.76 -17.62
N ASN A 368 16.54 -5.20 -16.67
CA ASN A 368 17.08 -3.85 -16.76
C ASN A 368 18.36 -3.80 -17.61
N LEU A 369 19.05 -4.94 -17.78
CA LEU A 369 20.21 -5.07 -18.68
C LEU A 369 19.78 -5.26 -20.14
N GLY A 370 18.52 -5.61 -20.38
CA GLY A 370 17.87 -5.57 -21.70
C GLY A 370 18.54 -6.46 -22.76
N CYS A 371 18.62 -5.96 -24.00
CA CYS A 371 19.20 -6.65 -25.16
C CYS A 371 20.73 -6.87 -25.10
N ALA A 372 21.38 -6.53 -23.99
CA ALA A 372 22.83 -6.65 -23.83
C ALA A 372 23.27 -8.04 -23.37
N LEU A 373 22.34 -8.99 -23.18
CA LEU A 373 22.64 -10.32 -22.65
C LEU A 373 22.32 -11.40 -23.68
N THR A 374 23.28 -12.27 -23.97
CA THR A 374 23.08 -13.51 -24.74
C THR A 374 23.22 -14.75 -23.88
N ASP A 375 24.10 -14.71 -22.89
CA ASP A 375 24.44 -15.84 -22.05
C ASP A 375 24.51 -15.39 -20.59
N VAL A 376 23.70 -16.02 -19.73
CA VAL A 376 23.65 -15.72 -18.31
C VAL A 376 23.98 -16.98 -17.53
N ASP A 377 25.00 -16.88 -16.68
CA ASP A 377 25.39 -17.93 -15.75
C ASP A 377 25.23 -17.46 -14.31
N LEU A 378 24.24 -18.03 -13.62
CA LEU A 378 23.97 -17.82 -12.19
C LEU A 378 24.13 -19.14 -11.43
N SER A 379 25.02 -20.02 -11.88
CA SER A 379 25.26 -21.30 -11.22
C SER A 379 25.86 -21.10 -9.82
N ASN A 380 25.58 -22.03 -8.90
CA ASN A 380 26.00 -21.99 -7.49
C ASN A 380 25.49 -20.75 -6.74
N ASN A 381 24.17 -20.54 -6.76
CA ASN A 381 23.51 -19.47 -6.01
C ASN A 381 22.36 -20.03 -5.16
N LYS A 382 21.50 -19.15 -4.63
CA LYS A 382 20.41 -19.49 -3.71
C LYS A 382 19.03 -19.36 -4.37
N ILE A 383 18.96 -19.46 -5.69
CA ILE A 383 17.72 -19.28 -6.47
C ILE A 383 16.77 -20.45 -6.21
N ARG A 384 15.52 -20.14 -5.82
CA ARG A 384 14.49 -21.16 -5.50
C ARG A 384 13.40 -21.30 -6.57
N GLN A 385 13.24 -20.27 -7.38
CA GLN A 385 12.24 -20.18 -8.44
C GLN A 385 12.78 -19.27 -9.54
N LEU A 386 12.29 -19.46 -10.76
CA LEU A 386 12.60 -18.54 -11.84
C LEU A 386 11.82 -17.23 -11.66
N SER A 387 12.48 -16.12 -11.97
CA SER A 387 11.88 -14.78 -11.99
C SER A 387 10.73 -14.67 -12.98
N ILE A 388 9.75 -13.82 -12.70
CA ILE A 388 8.72 -13.41 -13.67
C ILE A 388 9.03 -11.97 -14.08
N PHE A 389 9.42 -11.78 -15.34
CA PHE A 389 9.80 -10.47 -15.85
C PHE A 389 8.60 -9.69 -16.34
N MET A 390 8.68 -8.36 -16.19
CA MET A 390 7.74 -7.43 -16.82
C MET A 390 8.10 -7.15 -18.28
N ARG A 391 9.37 -7.36 -18.67
CA ARG A 391 9.89 -7.17 -20.02
C ARG A 391 10.74 -8.37 -20.42
N ASP A 392 10.54 -8.85 -21.64
CA ASP A 392 11.33 -9.94 -22.22
C ASP A 392 12.80 -9.52 -22.47
N ILE A 393 13.69 -10.50 -22.52
CA ILE A 393 15.13 -10.37 -22.82
C ILE A 393 15.38 -11.09 -24.16
N PRO A 394 15.08 -10.44 -25.30
CA PRO A 394 14.97 -11.10 -26.60
C PRO A 394 16.31 -11.65 -27.14
N THR A 395 17.44 -11.21 -26.59
CA THR A 395 18.77 -11.67 -26.99
C THR A 395 19.25 -12.88 -26.18
N LEU A 396 18.61 -13.22 -25.05
CA LEU A 396 19.07 -14.31 -24.19
C LEU A 396 18.90 -15.66 -24.90
N ARG A 397 20.00 -16.38 -25.07
CA ARG A 397 20.09 -17.72 -25.69
C ARG A 397 20.40 -18.80 -24.67
N THR A 398 21.22 -18.49 -23.69
CA THR A 398 21.66 -19.45 -22.67
C THR A 398 21.37 -18.95 -21.28
N LEU A 399 20.74 -19.78 -20.45
CA LEU A 399 20.53 -19.52 -19.03
C LEU A 399 21.01 -20.73 -18.23
N ARG A 400 22.06 -20.54 -17.42
CA ARG A 400 22.60 -21.56 -16.53
C ARG A 400 22.23 -21.23 -15.09
N LEU A 401 21.55 -22.17 -14.45
CA LEU A 401 21.09 -22.11 -13.06
C LEU A 401 21.55 -23.36 -12.31
N ASN A 402 22.71 -23.91 -12.66
CA ASN A 402 23.21 -25.14 -12.07
C ASN A 402 23.50 -24.95 -10.57
N GLY A 403 23.38 -25.99 -9.74
CA GLY A 403 23.74 -25.90 -8.32
C GLY A 403 22.92 -24.86 -7.52
N ASN A 404 21.64 -24.70 -7.85
CA ASN A 404 20.70 -23.83 -7.14
C ASN A 404 19.65 -24.65 -6.37
N SER A 405 18.58 -24.01 -5.89
CA SER A 405 17.49 -24.65 -5.13
C SER A 405 16.14 -24.61 -5.86
N VAL A 406 16.14 -24.59 -7.20
CA VAL A 406 14.93 -24.51 -8.02
C VAL A 406 14.08 -25.76 -7.81
N ARG A 407 12.78 -25.58 -7.55
CA ARG A 407 11.81 -26.69 -7.35
C ARG A 407 10.82 -26.87 -8.50
N HIS A 408 10.49 -25.78 -9.17
CA HIS A 408 9.49 -25.74 -10.23
C HIS A 408 10.03 -24.95 -11.43
N ILE A 409 9.77 -25.48 -12.63
CA ILE A 409 10.13 -24.83 -13.90
C ILE A 409 8.91 -24.05 -14.40
N GLU A 410 8.60 -22.94 -13.74
CA GLU A 410 7.56 -21.99 -14.16
C GLU A 410 8.19 -20.70 -14.67
N GLY A 411 7.49 -19.94 -15.52
CA GLY A 411 8.00 -18.67 -16.04
C GLY A 411 8.96 -18.75 -17.22
N VAL A 412 9.47 -19.93 -17.62
CA VAL A 412 10.38 -20.07 -18.78
C VAL A 412 9.76 -19.58 -20.10
N ALA A 413 8.43 -19.63 -20.22
CA ALA A 413 7.71 -19.23 -21.43
C ALA A 413 7.91 -17.75 -21.79
N GLN A 414 8.33 -16.91 -20.84
CA GLN A 414 8.55 -15.48 -21.07
C GLN A 414 9.81 -15.20 -21.92
N PHE A 415 10.78 -16.12 -21.95
CA PHE A 415 12.02 -15.92 -22.70
C PHE A 415 11.82 -16.29 -24.17
N SER A 416 11.59 -15.29 -25.01
CA SER A 416 11.20 -15.50 -26.41
C SER A 416 12.27 -16.17 -27.28
N SER A 417 13.53 -16.20 -26.83
CA SER A 417 14.64 -16.69 -27.64
C SER A 417 15.58 -17.67 -26.93
N LEU A 418 15.26 -18.09 -25.70
CA LEU A 418 16.10 -19.00 -24.92
C LEU A 418 16.21 -20.37 -25.61
N LYS A 419 17.44 -20.83 -25.87
CA LYS A 419 17.75 -22.09 -26.54
C LYS A 419 18.26 -23.14 -25.58
N THR A 420 19.08 -22.73 -24.61
CA THR A 420 19.72 -23.62 -23.67
C THR A 420 19.33 -23.23 -22.25
N LEU A 421 18.75 -24.18 -21.52
CA LEU A 421 18.42 -24.05 -20.11
C LEU A 421 19.13 -25.15 -19.31
N GLU A 422 20.07 -24.75 -18.47
CA GLU A 422 20.78 -25.67 -17.59
C GLU A 422 20.28 -25.54 -16.15
N LEU A 423 19.74 -26.63 -15.62
CA LEU A 423 19.15 -26.72 -14.28
C LEU A 423 19.77 -27.89 -13.49
N ARG A 424 21.02 -28.23 -13.80
CA ARG A 424 21.72 -29.34 -13.14
C ARG A 424 21.82 -29.10 -11.64
N ASP A 425 21.79 -30.17 -10.84
CA ASP A 425 21.99 -30.15 -9.39
C ASP A 425 21.04 -29.15 -8.68
N ASN A 426 19.74 -29.25 -8.99
CA ASN A 426 18.66 -28.49 -8.36
C ASN A 426 17.70 -29.42 -7.57
N SER A 427 16.57 -28.89 -7.09
CA SER A 427 15.56 -29.64 -6.30
C SER A 427 14.26 -29.87 -7.07
N ILE A 428 14.33 -30.06 -8.39
CA ILE A 428 13.15 -30.24 -9.23
C ILE A 428 12.64 -31.67 -9.05
N GLU A 429 11.42 -31.80 -8.53
CA GLU A 429 10.76 -33.09 -8.34
C GLU A 429 9.77 -33.41 -9.47
N HIS A 430 9.24 -32.35 -10.09
CA HIS A 430 8.11 -32.44 -11.02
C HIS A 430 8.21 -31.43 -12.15
N ILE A 431 7.99 -31.91 -13.37
CA ILE A 431 7.81 -31.08 -14.55
C ILE A 431 6.33 -31.15 -14.92
N GLY A 432 5.65 -29.99 -14.90
CA GLY A 432 4.22 -29.90 -15.16
C GLY A 432 3.88 -30.39 -16.57
N LYS A 433 2.94 -31.33 -16.68
CA LYS A 433 2.52 -31.95 -17.95
C LYS A 433 1.36 -31.23 -18.67
N GLU A 434 0.73 -30.26 -18.01
CA GLU A 434 -0.57 -29.71 -18.46
C GLU A 434 -0.46 -28.38 -19.21
N LYS A 435 0.75 -27.82 -19.33
CA LYS A 435 0.99 -26.56 -20.05
C LYS A 435 2.35 -26.61 -20.76
N ILE A 436 2.40 -26.01 -21.95
CA ILE A 436 3.67 -25.73 -22.63
C ILE A 436 4.47 -24.77 -21.74
N LEU A 437 5.67 -25.18 -21.34
CA LEU A 437 6.58 -24.43 -20.47
C LEU A 437 7.52 -23.53 -21.27
N SER A 438 7.96 -23.97 -22.46
CA SER A 438 8.67 -23.11 -23.42
C SER A 438 8.63 -23.69 -24.82
N LYS A 439 8.49 -22.83 -25.83
CA LYS A 439 8.54 -23.22 -27.26
C LYS A 439 9.93 -23.05 -27.86
N THR A 440 10.89 -22.50 -27.13
CA THR A 440 12.16 -22.00 -27.70
C THR A 440 13.35 -22.86 -27.29
N VAL A 441 13.27 -23.48 -26.11
CA VAL A 441 14.32 -24.32 -25.54
C VAL A 441 14.53 -25.58 -26.38
N GLU A 442 15.77 -25.79 -26.80
CA GLU A 442 16.25 -26.91 -27.60
C GLU A 442 17.14 -27.86 -26.78
N ILE A 443 17.86 -27.32 -25.80
CA ILE A 443 18.75 -28.07 -24.91
C ILE A 443 18.32 -27.85 -23.46
N LEU A 444 18.04 -28.93 -22.74
CA LEU A 444 17.64 -28.91 -21.33
C LEU A 444 18.52 -29.86 -20.50
N ASP A 445 19.23 -29.32 -19.52
CA ASP A 445 20.01 -30.13 -18.56
C ASP A 445 19.28 -30.22 -17.22
N LEU A 446 18.92 -31.44 -16.82
CA LEU A 446 18.21 -31.75 -15.58
C LEU A 446 18.99 -32.73 -14.68
N ARG A 447 20.28 -32.98 -14.99
CA ARG A 447 21.12 -33.89 -14.20
C ARG A 447 21.11 -33.53 -12.72
N GLY A 448 21.13 -34.53 -11.84
CA GLY A 448 21.19 -34.30 -10.39
C GLY A 448 19.93 -33.68 -9.76
N ASN A 449 18.78 -33.70 -10.46
CA ASN A 449 17.48 -33.37 -9.88
C ASN A 449 16.76 -34.61 -9.32
N LYS A 450 15.63 -34.39 -8.64
CA LYS A 450 14.84 -35.43 -7.96
C LYS A 450 13.62 -35.87 -8.77
N LEU A 451 13.78 -35.97 -10.09
CA LEU A 451 12.69 -36.31 -11.00
C LEU A 451 12.22 -37.75 -10.76
N ARG A 452 10.90 -37.98 -10.83
CA ARG A 452 10.35 -39.34 -10.81
C ARG A 452 10.69 -40.06 -12.11
N GLU A 453 10.93 -41.38 -12.06
CA GLU A 453 11.33 -42.21 -13.22
C GLU A 453 10.47 -42.00 -14.48
N GLN A 454 9.16 -41.80 -14.31
CA GLN A 454 8.22 -41.59 -15.41
C GLN A 454 8.40 -40.24 -16.15
N GLN A 455 9.15 -39.30 -15.56
CA GLN A 455 9.41 -37.96 -16.09
C GLN A 455 10.77 -37.86 -16.81
N VAL A 456 11.53 -38.95 -16.87
CA VAL A 456 12.90 -39.04 -17.41
C VAL A 456 12.90 -39.49 -18.89
N THR A 457 11.80 -39.26 -19.62
CA THR A 457 11.71 -39.58 -21.05
C THR A 457 11.59 -38.32 -21.89
N LEU A 458 12.23 -38.34 -23.06
CA LEU A 458 12.19 -37.24 -24.02
C LEU A 458 10.74 -36.89 -24.43
N ASP A 459 9.91 -37.91 -24.63
CA ASP A 459 8.50 -37.74 -25.03
C ASP A 459 7.67 -37.07 -23.94
N TYR A 460 7.91 -37.38 -22.67
CA TYR A 460 7.26 -36.72 -21.55
C TYR A 460 7.61 -35.22 -21.51
N LEU A 461 8.89 -34.88 -21.68
CA LEU A 461 9.35 -33.50 -21.65
C LEU A 461 8.90 -32.69 -22.86
N ARG A 462 8.75 -33.31 -24.03
CA ARG A 462 8.27 -32.64 -25.26
C ARG A 462 6.85 -32.08 -25.13
N ILE A 463 6.05 -32.56 -24.18
CA ILE A 463 4.75 -31.97 -23.85
C ILE A 463 4.91 -30.52 -23.34
N GLY A 464 5.92 -30.30 -22.48
CA GLY A 464 6.27 -28.97 -21.95
C GLY A 464 7.22 -28.18 -22.86
N PHE A 465 8.09 -28.86 -23.60
CA PHE A 465 9.15 -28.30 -24.44
C PHE A 465 9.09 -28.90 -25.86
N PRO A 466 8.15 -28.48 -26.72
CA PRO A 466 7.91 -29.12 -28.02
C PRO A 466 9.11 -29.13 -28.97
N ASN A 467 10.02 -28.17 -28.86
CA ASN A 467 11.20 -28.04 -29.73
C ASN A 467 12.48 -28.65 -29.14
N LEU A 468 12.35 -29.46 -28.08
CA LEU A 468 13.48 -30.07 -27.39
C LEU A 468 14.20 -31.11 -28.27
N GLN A 469 15.49 -30.85 -28.51
CA GLN A 469 16.38 -31.69 -29.32
C GLN A 469 17.29 -32.55 -28.44
N GLN A 470 17.78 -32.00 -27.33
CA GLN A 470 18.70 -32.68 -26.42
C GLN A 470 18.27 -32.50 -24.97
N VAL A 471 18.31 -33.61 -24.22
CA VAL A 471 18.09 -33.62 -22.77
C VAL A 471 19.21 -34.38 -22.08
N LEU A 472 19.67 -33.85 -20.96
CA LEU A 472 20.61 -34.51 -20.07
C LEU A 472 19.90 -34.83 -18.75
N PHE A 473 19.96 -36.08 -18.31
CA PHE A 473 19.35 -36.58 -17.07
C PHE A 473 20.39 -37.21 -16.15
#